data_AF-A0A381L9X1-F1
#
_entry.id   AF-A0A381L9X1-F1
#
_cell.length_a   1.000
_cell.length_b   1.000
_cell.length_c   1.000
_cell.angle_alpha   90.00
_cell.angle_beta   90.00
_cell.angle_gamma   90.00
#
_symmetry.space_group_name_H-M   'P 1'
#
loop_
_entity.id
_entity.type
_entity.pdbx_description
1 polymer ?
#
loop_
_entity_poly.entity_id
_entity_poly.type
_entity_poly.pdbx_seq_one_letter_code
_entity_poly.pdbx_strand_id
1 'polypeptide(L)'
;MSSEENHVREDAHQHTLSVILSPEERVGLFSLTTVIMATIRARILESFDDNDTNKKTSTEISDYCTEYFDNWQDGVIEIVGAAINYRSDVALEVERFPTDRVVQVSKDIQPVAYHDTAADEVLLTEYPPIPTLLCTLPNNKRLLLLEGMLLQLLLLNKYTAYSRIFLLYLTSSLQLPLSVLVDDEIRVAQYLIKTAKLMSGSNELEKRSESNKISRRWKIGLAGVAGATVMGVTGGLAAPLVAGAIGSLMGGIGLGTTAAAGLLGALAESGIIAEVNDFAFLSLKNPTNQTIMQGDHRLRVTIAISGWLVTEEDIINPWFTLGHQSENFALRWEVEALASLGTAMQSLVKSTAWNLAKKEIISQTVFSSLAHALWPMALLKIAKVLDNPFSVCMNRADKAGVILADAIINRVQGERPLTLIGYSFGARLIYSCLKTLFERREFGLVESVVMLGSPVPSDVAAWKSMRSVVAGRLVNVYSTHDYILSFLYRTSKIQYGIAGIQPITSVNRVENLEVSDIVNGHLKYRDVMGTILQKLKWEGIDHDKIANQDGYSVLYSDVKPE
;
A
#
# COMPACT_ATOMS: atom_id res chain seq x y z
N MET A 1 20.22 -42.30 -7.45
CA MET A 1 18.89 -41.79 -7.05
C MET A 1 18.54 -41.99 -5.57
N SER A 2 19.30 -42.72 -4.73
CA SER A 2 18.92 -42.93 -3.32
C SER A 2 19.82 -42.26 -2.25
N SER A 3 20.92 -41.62 -2.63
CA SER A 3 21.79 -40.88 -1.70
C SER A 3 21.60 -39.37 -1.76
N GLU A 4 21.41 -38.79 -2.96
CA GLU A 4 21.14 -37.36 -3.14
C GLU A 4 19.74 -36.94 -2.66
N GLU A 5 18.70 -37.78 -2.84
CA GLU A 5 17.36 -37.51 -2.32
C GLU A 5 17.30 -37.53 -0.79
N ASN A 6 18.16 -38.34 -0.13
CA ASN A 6 18.25 -38.37 1.33
C ASN A 6 19.00 -37.15 1.87
N HIS A 7 20.04 -36.67 1.18
CA HIS A 7 20.77 -35.47 1.60
C HIS A 7 19.94 -34.19 1.44
N VAL A 8 19.17 -34.07 0.34
CA VAL A 8 18.24 -32.96 0.14
C VAL A 8 17.08 -32.98 1.15
N ARG A 9 16.63 -34.16 1.59
CA ARG A 9 15.66 -34.29 2.68
C ARG A 9 16.24 -33.94 4.04
N GLU A 10 17.48 -34.34 4.33
CA GLU A 10 18.18 -33.99 5.58
C GLU A 10 18.41 -32.48 5.71
N ASP A 11 18.79 -31.80 4.62
CA ASP A 11 18.97 -30.33 4.61
C ASP A 11 17.63 -29.58 4.71
N ALA A 12 16.57 -30.10 4.07
CA ALA A 12 15.21 -29.56 4.19
C ALA A 12 14.64 -29.64 5.62
N HIS A 13 15.04 -30.64 6.41
CA HIS A 13 14.62 -30.78 7.80
C HIS A 13 15.32 -29.78 8.74
N GLN A 14 16.44 -29.17 8.35
CA GLN A 14 17.17 -28.22 9.20
C GLN A 14 16.52 -26.82 9.31
N HIS A 15 15.53 -26.52 8.47
CA HIS A 15 14.89 -25.20 8.39
C HIS A 15 13.45 -25.14 8.93
N THR A 16 12.92 -26.23 9.48
CA THR A 16 11.58 -26.22 10.09
C THR A 16 11.63 -25.55 11.46
N LEU A 17 10.69 -24.66 11.77
CA LEU A 17 10.60 -23.97 13.08
C LEU A 17 10.66 -24.96 14.27
N SER A 18 10.12 -26.16 14.12
CA SER A 18 10.19 -27.24 15.13
C SER A 18 11.58 -27.82 15.37
N VAL A 19 12.53 -27.65 14.45
CA VAL A 19 13.94 -28.07 14.59
C VAL A 19 14.79 -26.94 15.15
N ILE A 20 14.47 -25.69 14.80
CA ILE A 20 15.18 -24.49 15.26
C ILE A 20 14.87 -24.19 16.74
N LEU A 21 13.66 -24.52 17.20
CA LEU A 21 13.13 -24.08 18.50
C LEU A 21 13.02 -25.22 19.51
N SER A 22 13.45 -24.94 20.74
CA SER A 22 13.17 -25.76 21.91
C SER A 22 11.66 -25.81 22.19
N PRO A 23 11.15 -26.81 22.94
CA PRO A 23 9.74 -26.85 23.34
C PRO A 23 9.23 -25.54 23.98
N GLU A 24 10.02 -24.93 24.88
CA GLU A 24 9.67 -23.68 25.55
C GLU A 24 9.61 -22.49 24.57
N GLU A 25 10.57 -22.40 23.64
CA GLU A 25 10.60 -21.35 22.64
C GLU A 25 9.44 -21.48 21.64
N ARG A 26 9.02 -22.71 21.32
CA ARG A 26 7.83 -22.96 20.48
C ARG A 26 6.56 -22.44 21.14
N VAL A 27 6.40 -22.67 22.44
CA VAL A 27 5.27 -22.09 23.19
C VAL A 27 5.35 -20.57 23.20
N GLY A 28 6.55 -20.01 23.41
CA GLY A 28 6.79 -18.57 23.32
C GLY A 28 6.41 -17.99 21.96
N LEU A 29 6.74 -18.67 20.86
CA LEU A 29 6.39 -18.22 19.49
C LEU A 29 4.89 -18.29 19.24
N PHE A 30 4.23 -19.36 19.67
CA PHE A 30 2.78 -19.49 19.53
C PHE A 30 2.05 -18.41 20.34
N SER A 31 2.46 -18.20 21.59
CA SER A 31 1.91 -17.14 22.45
C SER A 31 2.11 -15.75 21.83
N LEU A 32 3.31 -15.42 21.35
CA LEU A 32 3.58 -14.16 20.67
C LEU A 32 2.70 -14.00 19.42
N THR A 33 2.57 -15.05 18.61
CA THR A 33 1.73 -15.07 17.41
C THR A 33 0.27 -14.73 17.75
N THR A 34 -0.30 -15.37 18.77
CA THR A 34 -1.67 -15.09 19.24
C THR A 34 -1.82 -13.65 19.73
N VAL A 35 -0.86 -13.13 20.51
CA VAL A 35 -0.93 -11.75 21.03
C VAL A 35 -0.79 -10.72 19.90
N ILE A 36 0.07 -10.97 18.90
CA ILE A 36 0.18 -10.12 17.71
C ILE A 36 -1.17 -10.06 17.00
N MET A 37 -1.79 -11.21 16.71
CA MET A 37 -3.09 -11.26 16.02
C MET A 37 -4.19 -10.57 16.84
N ALA A 38 -4.25 -10.79 18.16
CA ALA A 38 -5.19 -10.08 19.03
C ALA A 38 -4.98 -8.55 19.01
N THR A 39 -3.73 -8.11 18.94
CA THR A 39 -3.36 -6.68 18.84
C THR A 39 -3.83 -6.10 17.51
N ILE A 40 -3.62 -6.79 16.39
CA ILE A 40 -4.11 -6.37 15.07
C ILE A 40 -5.64 -6.30 15.06
N ARG A 41 -6.32 -7.29 15.65
CA ARG A 41 -7.77 -7.32 15.76
C ARG A 41 -8.33 -6.16 16.56
N ALA A 42 -7.76 -5.88 17.74
CA ALA A 42 -8.15 -4.73 18.56
C ALA A 42 -8.00 -3.41 17.78
N ARG A 43 -6.91 -3.29 17.03
CA ARG A 43 -6.61 -2.15 16.16
C ARG A 43 -7.59 -1.96 15.00
N ILE A 44 -8.14 -3.04 14.45
CA ILE A 44 -9.24 -2.97 13.48
C ILE A 44 -10.50 -2.41 14.18
N LEU A 45 -10.81 -2.91 15.38
CA LEU A 45 -11.98 -2.51 16.16
C LEU A 45 -11.94 -1.06 16.65
N GLU A 46 -10.76 -0.53 17.02
CA GLU A 46 -10.55 0.87 17.41
C GLU A 46 -10.98 1.88 16.33
N SER A 47 -11.04 1.44 15.06
CA SER A 47 -11.52 2.26 13.94
C SER A 47 -13.03 2.55 14.01
N PHE A 48 -13.76 1.77 14.81
CA PHE A 48 -15.22 1.81 14.96
C PHE A 48 -15.69 2.30 16.33
N ASP A 49 -14.79 2.28 17.32
CA ASP A 49 -15.11 2.61 18.70
C ASP A 49 -14.82 4.09 18.98
N ASP A 50 -15.81 4.94 18.68
CA ASP A 50 -15.90 6.29 19.24
C ASP A 50 -17.27 6.89 18.91
N ASN A 51 -18.12 6.98 19.94
CA ASN A 51 -19.29 7.87 20.01
C ASN A 51 -20.19 7.92 18.77
N ASP A 52 -20.30 6.82 18.03
CA ASP A 52 -21.03 6.83 16.78
C ASP A 52 -22.53 6.93 17.05
N THR A 53 -23.15 8.02 16.60
CA THR A 53 -24.59 8.25 16.73
C THR A 53 -25.43 7.15 16.08
N ASN A 54 -24.83 6.34 15.19
CA ASN A 54 -25.44 5.19 14.54
C ASN A 54 -24.74 3.86 14.87
N LYS A 55 -24.87 3.42 16.14
CA LYS A 55 -24.26 2.18 16.67
C LYS A 55 -24.49 0.95 15.78
N LYS A 56 -25.69 0.78 15.21
CA LYS A 56 -26.04 -0.43 14.43
C LYS A 56 -25.18 -0.59 13.18
N THR A 57 -25.00 0.49 12.42
CA THR A 57 -24.17 0.47 11.20
C THR A 57 -22.69 0.26 11.54
N SER A 58 -22.20 0.86 12.64
CA SER A 58 -20.83 0.64 13.12
C SER A 58 -20.57 -0.83 13.48
N THR A 59 -21.51 -1.48 14.17
CA THR A 59 -21.43 -2.92 14.51
C THR A 59 -21.41 -3.80 13.26
N GLU A 60 -22.32 -3.58 12.31
CA GLU A 60 -22.36 -4.39 11.07
C GLU A 60 -21.05 -4.29 10.27
N ILE A 61 -20.46 -3.08 10.16
CA ILE A 61 -19.18 -2.89 9.46
C ILE A 61 -18.04 -3.59 10.22
N SER A 62 -18.01 -3.44 11.55
CA SER A 62 -17.04 -4.10 12.41
C SER A 62 -17.07 -5.61 12.21
N ASP A 63 -18.27 -6.21 12.16
CA ASP A 63 -18.44 -7.65 11.96
C ASP A 63 -17.81 -8.12 10.64
N TYR A 64 -18.07 -7.42 9.52
CA TYR A 64 -17.46 -7.75 8.23
C TYR A 64 -15.94 -7.62 8.24
N CYS A 65 -15.40 -6.57 8.87
CA CYS A 65 -13.95 -6.38 8.96
C CYS A 65 -13.30 -7.50 9.78
N THR A 66 -13.94 -7.89 10.89
CA THR A 66 -13.46 -8.99 11.72
C THR A 66 -13.57 -10.34 11.02
N GLU A 67 -14.59 -10.60 10.20
CA GLU A 67 -14.72 -11.86 9.47
C GLU A 67 -13.54 -12.12 8.52
N TYR A 68 -13.10 -11.11 7.76
CA TYR A 68 -11.92 -11.24 6.89
C TYR A 68 -10.63 -11.48 7.69
N PHE A 69 -10.51 -10.81 8.83
CA PHE A 69 -9.36 -10.97 9.72
C PHE A 69 -9.36 -12.36 10.37
N ASP A 70 -10.49 -12.79 10.91
CA ASP A 70 -10.66 -14.07 11.61
C ASP A 70 -10.37 -15.23 10.64
N ASN A 71 -10.83 -15.15 9.38
CA ASN A 71 -10.47 -16.13 8.33
C ASN A 71 -8.96 -16.21 8.05
N TRP A 72 -8.25 -15.06 8.05
CA TRP A 72 -6.80 -15.05 7.91
C TRP A 72 -6.11 -15.62 9.16
N GLN A 73 -6.57 -15.23 10.34
CA GLN A 73 -6.06 -15.70 11.63
C GLN A 73 -6.16 -17.21 11.76
N ASP A 74 -7.29 -17.83 11.38
CA ASP A 74 -7.48 -19.27 11.44
C ASP A 74 -6.42 -20.01 10.60
N GLY A 75 -6.14 -19.52 9.39
CA GLY A 75 -5.08 -20.05 8.53
C GLY A 75 -3.69 -19.92 9.17
N VAL A 76 -3.39 -18.77 9.78
CA VAL A 76 -2.11 -18.56 10.50
C VAL A 76 -1.97 -19.54 11.67
N ILE A 77 -3.02 -19.73 12.47
CA ILE A 77 -3.01 -20.65 13.61
C ILE A 77 -2.75 -22.09 13.14
N GLU A 78 -3.43 -22.54 12.07
CA GLU A 78 -3.25 -23.87 11.52
C GLU A 78 -1.81 -24.09 11.04
N ILE A 79 -1.27 -23.15 10.24
CA ILE A 79 0.03 -23.33 9.60
C ILE A 79 1.19 -23.19 10.59
N VAL A 80 1.12 -22.23 11.50
CA VAL A 80 2.13 -22.03 12.55
C VAL A 80 2.07 -23.18 13.55
N GLY A 81 0.87 -23.61 13.94
CA GLY A 81 0.67 -24.75 14.84
C GLY A 81 1.28 -26.04 14.28
N ALA A 82 1.07 -26.30 12.98
CA ALA A 82 1.70 -27.42 12.28
C ALA A 82 3.24 -27.28 12.23
N ALA A 83 3.76 -26.09 11.90
CA ALA A 83 5.20 -25.84 11.77
C ALA A 83 5.99 -26.04 13.07
N ILE A 84 5.38 -25.75 14.22
CA ILE A 84 5.99 -25.93 15.54
C ILE A 84 5.66 -27.30 16.18
N ASN A 85 4.94 -28.19 15.50
CA ASN A 85 4.45 -29.47 16.05
C ASN A 85 3.66 -29.30 17.35
N TYR A 86 2.76 -28.32 17.40
CA TYR A 86 1.92 -28.07 18.57
C TYR A 86 0.86 -29.20 18.70
N ARG A 87 1.13 -30.21 19.52
CA ARG A 87 0.15 -31.25 19.89
C ARG A 87 -0.66 -30.81 21.12
N SER A 88 -1.85 -31.38 21.29
CA SER A 88 -2.82 -31.04 22.35
C SER A 88 -2.33 -31.27 23.79
N ASP A 89 -1.25 -32.02 23.99
CA ASP A 89 -0.57 -32.23 25.26
C ASP A 89 0.22 -30.99 25.73
N VAL A 90 0.74 -30.18 24.81
CA VAL A 90 1.43 -28.90 25.11
C VAL A 90 0.44 -27.78 25.44
N ALA A 91 -0.82 -27.89 25.00
CA ALA A 91 -1.87 -26.91 25.28
C ALA A 91 -2.17 -26.73 26.78
N LEU A 92 -1.90 -27.76 27.59
CA LEU A 92 -2.06 -27.71 29.05
C LEU A 92 -0.95 -26.92 29.76
N GLU A 93 0.19 -26.67 29.10
CA GLU A 93 1.27 -25.84 29.64
C GLU A 93 1.08 -24.34 29.33
N VAL A 94 0.40 -23.99 28.24
CA VAL A 94 0.11 -22.59 27.86
C VAL A 94 -0.81 -21.89 28.86
N GLU A 95 -1.77 -22.61 29.44
CA GLU A 95 -2.58 -22.09 30.56
C GLU A 95 -1.76 -21.84 31.84
N ARG A 96 -0.53 -22.37 31.92
CA ARG A 96 0.35 -22.26 33.10
C ARG A 96 1.54 -21.31 32.91
N PHE A 97 1.68 -20.65 31.74
CA PHE A 97 2.74 -19.66 31.56
C PHE A 97 2.48 -18.45 32.49
N PRO A 98 3.36 -18.16 33.46
CA PRO A 98 3.10 -17.08 34.42
C PRO A 98 3.22 -15.73 33.71
N THR A 99 2.08 -15.06 33.50
CA THR A 99 1.99 -13.72 32.91
C THR A 99 2.89 -12.72 33.65
N ASP A 100 3.08 -12.90 34.96
CA ASP A 100 3.93 -12.06 35.80
C ASP A 100 5.43 -12.13 35.43
N ARG A 101 5.94 -13.28 34.96
CA ARG A 101 7.35 -13.42 34.54
C ARG A 101 7.61 -12.69 33.21
N VAL A 102 6.68 -12.73 32.27
CA VAL A 102 6.79 -12.04 30.97
C VAL A 102 6.76 -10.52 31.17
N VAL A 103 5.90 -10.03 32.06
CA VAL A 103 5.78 -8.59 32.39
C VAL A 103 6.99 -8.07 33.16
N GLN A 104 7.60 -8.86 34.06
CA GLN A 104 8.82 -8.45 34.76
C GLN A 104 10.04 -8.44 33.82
N VAL A 105 10.25 -9.48 33.01
CA VAL A 105 11.37 -9.52 32.05
C VAL A 105 11.25 -8.42 31.00
N SER A 106 10.03 -8.07 30.58
CA SER A 106 9.75 -6.91 29.71
C SER A 106 10.18 -5.56 30.29
N LYS A 107 10.18 -5.40 31.62
CA LYS A 107 10.57 -4.15 32.29
C LYS A 107 12.09 -4.05 32.50
N ASP A 108 12.75 -5.20 32.59
CA ASP A 108 14.19 -5.30 32.87
C ASP A 108 15.06 -5.37 31.60
N ILE A 109 14.49 -5.71 30.44
CA ILE A 109 15.20 -5.64 29.15
C ILE A 109 15.15 -4.20 28.63
N GLN A 110 16.27 -3.49 28.74
CA GLN A 110 16.45 -2.27 27.95
C GLN A 110 16.46 -2.66 26.46
N PRO A 111 15.73 -1.94 25.59
CA PRO A 111 15.80 -2.18 24.15
C PRO A 111 17.26 -2.12 23.73
N VAL A 112 17.77 -3.20 23.14
CA VAL A 112 19.11 -3.20 22.55
C VAL A 112 19.08 -2.12 21.48
N ALA A 113 19.90 -1.08 21.66
CA ALA A 113 19.99 0.05 20.75
C ALA A 113 20.55 -0.40 19.39
N TYR A 114 19.67 -0.90 18.51
CA TYR A 114 19.92 -0.92 17.08
C TYR A 114 19.57 0.46 16.55
N HIS A 115 20.56 1.34 16.54
CA HIS A 115 20.52 2.56 15.74
C HIS A 115 21.05 2.20 14.35
N ASP A 116 20.22 2.32 13.29
CA ASP A 116 20.68 3.09 12.13
C ASP A 116 19.64 3.49 11.06
N THR A 117 18.33 3.53 11.33
CA THR A 117 17.41 4.19 10.38
C THR A 117 16.24 4.94 11.04
N ALA A 118 15.83 6.07 10.45
CA ALA A 118 14.60 6.78 10.83
C ALA A 118 13.33 5.92 10.62
N ALA A 119 13.42 4.88 9.78
CA ALA A 119 12.35 3.92 9.56
C ALA A 119 12.17 2.95 10.74
N ASP A 120 13.23 2.64 11.49
CA ASP A 120 13.13 1.83 12.73
C ASP A 120 12.40 2.58 13.84
N GLU A 121 12.55 3.91 13.92
CA GLU A 121 11.76 4.74 14.84
C GLU A 121 10.27 4.68 14.51
N VAL A 122 9.93 4.72 13.21
CA VAL A 122 8.54 4.55 12.75
C VAL A 122 8.05 3.15 13.05
N LEU A 123 8.86 2.11 12.79
CA LEU A 123 8.51 0.73 13.12
C LEU A 123 8.13 0.59 14.60
N LEU A 124 8.95 1.13 15.51
CA LEU A 124 8.70 1.05 16.96
C LEU A 124 7.50 1.89 17.40
N THR A 125 7.25 3.02 16.75
CA THR A 125 6.12 3.91 17.06
C THR A 125 4.80 3.30 16.56
N GLU A 126 4.79 2.84 15.32
CA GLU A 126 3.58 2.32 14.66
C GLU A 126 3.30 0.86 15.04
N TYR A 127 4.32 0.06 15.31
CA TYR A 127 4.21 -1.37 15.63
C TYR A 127 4.99 -1.66 16.93
N PRO A 128 4.50 -1.18 18.09
CA PRO A 128 5.23 -1.31 19.34
C PRO A 128 5.49 -2.78 19.68
N PRO A 129 6.69 -3.12 20.19
CA PRO A 129 7.09 -4.50 20.45
C PRO A 129 6.20 -5.12 21.52
N ILE A 130 5.74 -6.35 21.25
CA ILE A 130 5.02 -7.17 22.21
C ILE A 130 6.04 -7.89 23.10
N PRO A 131 5.90 -7.81 24.43
CA PRO A 131 6.77 -8.50 25.37
C PRO A 131 6.91 -10.00 25.08
N THR A 132 8.15 -10.48 24.94
CA THR A 132 8.45 -11.89 24.70
C THR A 132 9.86 -12.24 25.17
N LEU A 133 10.08 -13.47 25.62
CA LEU A 133 11.44 -13.97 25.91
C LEU A 133 12.24 -14.26 24.64
N LEU A 134 11.58 -14.37 23.48
CA LEU A 134 12.23 -14.63 22.20
C LEU A 134 13.21 -13.52 21.78
N CYS A 135 13.03 -12.30 22.28
CA CYS A 135 13.96 -11.19 22.02
C CYS A 135 15.34 -11.40 22.66
N THR A 136 15.44 -12.27 23.69
CA THR A 136 16.70 -12.60 24.38
C THR A 136 17.53 -13.67 23.66
N LEU A 137 16.95 -14.31 22.63
CA LEU A 137 17.63 -15.33 21.86
C LEU A 137 18.83 -14.74 21.09
N PRO A 138 19.85 -15.56 20.79
CA PRO A 138 20.96 -15.14 19.93
C PRO A 138 20.45 -14.53 18.61
N ASN A 139 21.12 -13.49 18.13
CA ASN A 139 20.64 -12.70 16.99
C ASN A 139 20.30 -13.56 15.76
N ASN A 140 21.19 -14.48 15.40
CA ASN A 140 21.04 -15.47 14.34
C ASN A 140 19.76 -16.32 14.49
N LYS A 141 19.34 -16.66 15.71
CA LYS A 141 18.10 -17.40 15.94
C LYS A 141 16.86 -16.53 15.75
N ARG A 142 16.93 -15.25 16.13
CA ARG A 142 15.85 -14.26 15.89
C ARG A 142 15.66 -14.00 14.39
N LEU A 143 16.76 -13.92 13.62
CA LEU A 143 16.71 -13.82 12.16
C LEU A 143 16.01 -15.04 11.52
N LEU A 144 16.42 -16.25 11.89
CA LEU A 144 15.80 -17.49 11.40
C LEU A 144 14.31 -17.61 11.79
N LEU A 145 13.93 -17.11 12.97
CA LEU A 145 12.54 -17.04 13.41
C LEU A 145 11.70 -16.15 12.49
N LEU A 146 12.20 -14.96 12.16
CA LEU A 146 11.52 -14.02 11.29
C LEU A 146 11.37 -14.58 9.86
N GLU A 147 12.46 -15.10 9.30
CA GLU A 147 12.47 -15.74 7.97
C GLU A 147 11.52 -16.95 7.94
N GLY A 148 11.58 -17.82 8.96
CA GLY A 148 10.71 -18.98 9.08
C GLY A 148 9.23 -18.60 9.14
N MET A 149 8.88 -17.54 9.87
CA MET A 149 7.51 -17.03 9.94
C MET A 149 7.04 -16.40 8.61
N LEU A 150 7.90 -15.66 7.91
CA LEU A 150 7.60 -15.17 6.56
C LEU A 150 7.25 -16.34 5.62
N LEU A 151 8.05 -17.40 5.64
CA LEU A 151 7.80 -18.60 4.84
C LEU A 151 6.48 -19.30 5.23
N GLN A 152 6.14 -19.38 6.52
CA GLN A 152 4.85 -19.92 6.96
C GLN A 152 3.67 -19.11 6.43
N LEU A 153 3.74 -17.78 6.47
CA LEU A 153 2.67 -16.92 5.95
C LEU A 153 2.53 -17.05 4.43
N LEU A 154 3.62 -17.25 3.71
CA LEU A 154 3.58 -17.49 2.26
C LEU A 154 2.93 -18.83 1.89
N LEU A 155 3.00 -19.83 2.76
CA LEU A 155 2.31 -21.11 2.56
C LEU A 155 0.78 -20.99 2.65
N LEU A 156 0.24 -19.89 3.17
CA LEU A 156 -1.19 -19.59 3.06
C LEU A 156 -1.63 -19.26 1.63
N ASN A 157 -0.69 -19.10 0.70
CA ASN A 157 -0.87 -18.60 -0.67
C ASN A 157 -1.52 -17.20 -0.72
N LYS A 158 -1.56 -16.49 0.40
CA LYS A 158 -2.15 -15.15 0.54
C LYS A 158 -1.23 -14.27 1.40
N TYR A 159 -0.36 -13.49 0.77
CA TYR A 159 0.50 -12.53 1.48
C TYR A 159 -0.23 -11.19 1.66
N THR A 160 -1.31 -11.22 2.45
CA THR A 160 -2.20 -10.08 2.66
C THR A 160 -1.54 -8.93 3.44
N ALA A 161 -2.22 -7.78 3.53
CA ALA A 161 -1.81 -6.68 4.39
C ALA A 161 -1.67 -7.10 5.87
N TYR A 162 -2.52 -8.01 6.34
CA TYR A 162 -2.43 -8.55 7.71
C TYR A 162 -1.17 -9.37 7.93
N SER A 163 -0.73 -10.15 6.92
CA SER A 163 0.51 -10.93 6.97
C SER A 163 1.73 -10.03 7.12
N ARG A 164 1.78 -8.94 6.35
CA ARG A 164 2.84 -7.95 6.44
C ARG A 164 2.83 -7.24 7.80
N ILE A 165 1.67 -6.80 8.28
CA ILE A 165 1.54 -6.13 9.59
C ILE A 165 1.94 -7.07 10.74
N PHE A 166 1.58 -8.35 10.65
CA PHE A 166 2.03 -9.36 11.59
C PHE A 166 3.56 -9.44 11.64
N LEU A 167 4.22 -9.46 10.49
CA LEU A 167 5.68 -9.50 10.41
C LEU A 167 6.34 -8.21 10.93
N LEU A 168 5.71 -7.04 10.75
CA LEU A 168 6.19 -5.78 11.33
C LEU A 168 6.19 -5.85 12.87
N TYR A 169 5.10 -6.33 13.46
CA TYR A 169 5.03 -6.58 14.90
C TYR A 169 6.02 -7.65 15.38
N LEU A 170 6.18 -8.73 14.62
CA LEU A 170 7.15 -9.77 14.96
C LEU A 170 8.57 -9.20 14.94
N THR A 171 8.90 -8.41 13.92
CA THR A 171 10.21 -7.78 13.75
C THR A 171 10.54 -6.85 14.91
N SER A 172 9.61 -5.96 15.28
CA SER A 172 9.81 -5.07 16.42
C SER A 172 9.91 -5.85 17.74
N SER A 173 9.05 -6.85 17.95
CA SER A 173 9.04 -7.71 19.16
C SER A 173 10.32 -8.53 19.31
N LEU A 174 10.94 -8.94 18.19
CA LEU A 174 12.24 -9.62 18.16
C LEU A 174 13.43 -8.64 18.28
N GLN A 175 13.17 -7.33 18.34
CA GLN A 175 14.18 -6.27 18.35
C GLN A 175 15.14 -6.36 17.15
N LEU A 176 14.56 -6.60 15.97
CA LEU A 176 15.27 -6.61 14.69
C LEU A 176 14.98 -5.29 13.95
N PRO A 177 15.94 -4.74 13.19
CA PRO A 177 15.69 -3.59 12.35
C PRO A 177 14.77 -3.94 11.18
N LEU A 178 14.00 -2.96 10.70
CA LEU A 178 13.06 -3.12 9.59
C LEU A 178 13.73 -3.61 8.31
N SER A 179 14.99 -3.22 8.09
CA SER A 179 15.80 -3.63 6.94
C SER A 179 15.91 -5.15 6.81
N VAL A 180 16.02 -5.88 7.93
CA VAL A 180 16.08 -7.36 7.91
C VAL A 180 14.83 -7.94 7.28
N LEU A 181 13.65 -7.49 7.72
CA LEU A 181 12.39 -7.98 7.18
C LEU A 181 12.26 -7.63 5.69
N VAL A 182 12.65 -6.41 5.30
CA VAL A 182 12.63 -5.97 3.90
C VAL A 182 13.58 -6.82 3.04
N ASP A 183 14.79 -7.09 3.51
CA ASP A 183 15.78 -7.88 2.78
C ASP A 183 15.31 -9.33 2.60
N ASP A 184 14.66 -9.91 3.62
CA ASP A 184 14.08 -11.24 3.52
C ASP A 184 12.91 -11.27 2.51
N GLU A 185 12.04 -10.26 2.48
CA GLU A 185 10.97 -10.15 1.48
C GLU A 185 11.52 -10.06 0.04
N ILE A 186 12.54 -9.22 -0.17
CA ILE A 186 13.19 -9.07 -1.47
C ILE A 186 13.81 -10.40 -1.90
N ARG A 187 14.56 -11.04 -1.00
CA ARG A 187 15.24 -12.30 -1.26
C ARG A 187 14.24 -13.40 -1.61
N VAL A 188 13.19 -13.56 -0.82
CA VAL A 188 12.15 -14.58 -1.05
C VAL A 188 11.40 -14.32 -2.36
N ALA A 189 11.04 -13.07 -2.67
CA ALA A 189 10.43 -12.74 -3.97
C ALA A 189 11.33 -13.15 -5.15
N GLN A 190 12.63 -12.82 -5.10
CA GLN A 190 13.58 -13.18 -6.14
C GLN A 190 13.72 -14.70 -6.30
N TYR A 191 13.75 -15.45 -5.19
CA TYR A 191 13.76 -16.91 -5.23
C TYR A 191 12.49 -17.50 -5.85
N LEU A 192 11.30 -16.97 -5.51
CA LEU A 192 10.04 -17.42 -6.09
C LEU A 192 10.01 -17.23 -7.62
N ILE A 193 10.46 -16.08 -8.12
CA ILE A 193 10.54 -15.78 -9.56
C ILE A 193 11.53 -16.71 -10.26
N LYS A 194 12.74 -16.85 -9.70
CA LYS A 194 13.79 -17.70 -10.27
C LYS A 194 13.30 -19.13 -10.39
N THR A 195 12.62 -19.62 -9.37
CA THR A 195 12.03 -20.96 -9.31
C THR A 195 10.90 -21.13 -10.32
N ALA A 196 10.00 -20.15 -10.42
CA ALA A 196 8.93 -20.15 -11.43
C ALA A 196 9.49 -20.20 -12.86
N LYS A 197 10.53 -19.43 -13.17
CA LYS A 197 11.18 -19.43 -14.49
C LYS A 197 11.85 -20.75 -14.83
N LEU A 198 12.58 -21.34 -13.88
CA LEU A 198 13.26 -22.62 -14.06
C LEU A 198 12.26 -23.75 -14.39
N MET A 199 11.09 -23.74 -13.76
CA MET A 199 10.07 -24.78 -13.96
C MET A 199 9.15 -24.53 -15.17
N SER A 200 8.97 -23.28 -15.60
CA SER A 200 8.30 -22.98 -16.88
C SER A 200 9.17 -23.38 -18.08
N GLY A 201 10.49 -23.13 -18.02
CA GLY A 201 11.44 -23.46 -19.08
C GLY A 201 11.55 -24.96 -19.39
N SER A 202 11.21 -25.85 -18.45
CA SER A 202 11.24 -27.31 -18.65
C SER A 202 9.95 -27.88 -19.26
N ASN A 203 8.81 -27.18 -19.16
CA ASN A 203 7.49 -27.70 -19.54
C ASN A 203 6.90 -27.09 -20.82
N GLU A 204 7.44 -25.95 -21.30
CA GLU A 204 6.82 -25.18 -22.38
C GLU A 204 7.14 -25.67 -23.80
N LEU A 205 8.12 -26.57 -23.94
CA LEU A 205 8.49 -27.15 -25.25
C LEU A 205 7.51 -28.23 -25.74
N GLU A 206 6.70 -28.84 -24.87
CA GLU A 206 5.72 -29.87 -25.29
C GLU A 206 4.31 -29.31 -25.58
N LYS A 207 3.84 -28.31 -24.81
CA LYS A 207 2.46 -27.79 -24.94
C LYS A 207 2.25 -26.78 -26.08
N ARG A 208 3.31 -26.26 -26.69
CA ARG A 208 3.21 -25.32 -27.83
C ARG A 208 2.77 -25.97 -29.15
N SER A 209 2.71 -27.30 -29.22
CA SER A 209 2.34 -28.03 -30.44
C SER A 209 0.82 -28.25 -30.60
N GLU A 210 0.03 -28.22 -29.51
CA GLU A 210 -1.40 -28.57 -29.56
C GLU A 210 -2.37 -27.38 -29.59
N SER A 211 -2.01 -26.24 -28.99
CA SER A 211 -2.93 -25.09 -28.84
C SER A 211 -3.22 -24.33 -30.15
N ASN A 212 -2.42 -24.55 -31.21
CA ASN A 212 -2.60 -23.93 -32.52
C ASN A 212 -3.83 -24.44 -33.30
N LYS A 213 -4.53 -25.49 -32.83
CA LYS A 213 -5.71 -26.05 -33.53
C LYS A 213 -7.06 -25.50 -33.06
N ILE A 214 -7.14 -24.81 -31.92
CA ILE A 214 -8.42 -24.39 -31.29
C ILE A 214 -8.78 -22.91 -31.56
N SER A 215 -7.80 -22.07 -31.92
CA SER A 215 -7.98 -20.60 -32.07
C SER A 215 -8.77 -20.14 -33.30
N ARG A 216 -9.28 -21.05 -34.13
CA ARG A 216 -9.92 -20.68 -35.43
C ARG A 216 -11.45 -20.62 -35.40
N ARG A 217 -12.13 -20.77 -34.25
CA ARG A 217 -13.62 -20.85 -34.22
C ARG A 217 -14.39 -19.80 -33.41
N TRP A 218 -13.76 -18.88 -32.67
CA TRP A 218 -14.49 -17.96 -31.77
C TRP A 218 -14.28 -16.47 -32.09
N LYS A 219 -14.74 -16.01 -33.26
CA LYS A 219 -14.63 -14.59 -33.68
C LYS A 219 -15.95 -13.96 -34.16
N ILE A 220 -17.11 -14.35 -33.62
CA ILE A 220 -18.41 -13.75 -34.01
C ILE A 220 -19.37 -13.63 -32.81
N GLY A 221 -19.87 -12.41 -32.54
CA GLY A 221 -21.02 -12.06 -31.67
C GLY A 221 -20.63 -11.59 -30.25
N LEU A 222 -21.13 -10.51 -29.66
CA LEU A 222 -22.36 -9.73 -29.89
C LEU A 222 -22.19 -8.29 -29.34
N ALA A 223 -22.58 -7.30 -30.12
CA ALA A 223 -22.88 -5.94 -29.67
C ALA A 223 -24.38 -5.87 -29.28
N GLY A 224 -24.71 -5.25 -28.14
CA GLY A 224 -26.07 -4.72 -27.91
C GLY A 224 -26.73 -5.02 -26.54
N VAL A 225 -26.93 -3.92 -25.80
CA VAL A 225 -28.09 -3.58 -24.94
C VAL A 225 -28.24 -4.24 -23.55
N ALA A 226 -28.08 -3.38 -22.53
CA ALA A 226 -28.74 -3.34 -21.21
C ALA A 226 -28.73 -4.59 -20.29
N GLY A 227 -27.94 -4.48 -19.21
CA GLY A 227 -28.30 -4.98 -17.87
C GLY A 227 -28.52 -6.49 -17.70
N ALA A 228 -27.45 -7.28 -17.71
CA ALA A 228 -27.38 -8.55 -16.98
C ALA A 228 -25.91 -8.99 -16.84
N THR A 229 -25.55 -9.37 -15.62
CA THR A 229 -24.34 -10.09 -15.22
C THR A 229 -24.10 -11.31 -16.13
N VAL A 230 -22.84 -11.57 -16.51
CA VAL A 230 -22.16 -12.89 -16.60
C VAL A 230 -20.97 -12.84 -17.57
N MET A 231 -19.79 -13.08 -17.02
CA MET A 231 -18.59 -13.73 -17.59
C MET A 231 -18.08 -13.31 -18.98
N GLY A 232 -16.86 -12.77 -18.98
CA GLY A 232 -15.83 -13.22 -19.92
C GLY A 232 -15.66 -12.39 -21.19
N VAL A 233 -15.29 -11.11 -21.08
CA VAL A 233 -14.59 -10.39 -22.16
C VAL A 233 -13.61 -9.38 -21.58
N THR A 234 -12.58 -9.83 -20.85
CA THR A 234 -11.39 -9.01 -20.56
C THR A 234 -10.29 -9.40 -21.55
N GLY A 235 -10.23 -8.67 -22.67
CA GLY A 235 -9.19 -8.84 -23.67
C GLY A 235 -7.83 -8.49 -23.09
N GLY A 236 -7.00 -9.52 -22.86
CA GLY A 236 -5.60 -9.37 -22.40
C GLY A 236 -5.19 -10.40 -21.36
N LEU A 237 -5.21 -11.70 -21.71
CA LEU A 237 -4.58 -12.80 -20.97
C LEU A 237 -4.85 -12.88 -19.45
N ALA A 238 -6.12 -12.90 -19.03
CA ALA A 238 -6.49 -13.63 -17.81
C ALA A 238 -6.74 -15.09 -18.20
N ALA A 239 -5.68 -15.91 -18.24
CA ALA A 239 -5.89 -17.35 -18.28
C ALA A 239 -6.52 -17.76 -16.94
N PRO A 240 -7.65 -18.49 -16.92
CA PRO A 240 -8.10 -19.15 -15.70
C PRO A 240 -7.04 -20.21 -15.40
N LEU A 241 -6.14 -19.93 -14.45
CA LEU A 241 -5.21 -20.95 -13.99
C LEU A 241 -6.04 -21.95 -13.20
N VAL A 242 -6.38 -23.05 -13.87
CA VAL A 242 -6.94 -24.25 -13.26
C VAL A 242 -6.04 -24.59 -12.07
N ALA A 243 -6.59 -24.47 -10.86
CA ALA A 243 -6.03 -25.03 -9.64
C ALA A 243 -6.07 -26.57 -9.75
N GLY A 244 -5.18 -27.13 -10.56
CA GLY A 244 -4.95 -28.56 -10.71
C GLY A 244 -3.89 -29.00 -9.71
N ALA A 245 -4.30 -29.78 -8.73
CA ALA A 245 -3.43 -30.36 -7.72
C ALA A 245 -2.34 -31.24 -8.37
N ILE A 246 -1.07 -30.82 -8.27
CA ILE A 246 0.10 -31.72 -8.21
C ILE A 246 1.14 -31.07 -7.29
N GLY A 247 1.13 -31.51 -6.02
CA GLY A 247 2.24 -31.30 -5.10
C GLY A 247 3.33 -32.33 -5.38
N SER A 248 4.46 -31.87 -5.92
CA SER A 248 5.75 -32.55 -5.86
C SER A 248 6.81 -31.64 -6.48
N LEU A 249 7.99 -31.57 -5.86
CA LEU A 249 9.23 -30.89 -6.29
C LEU A 249 9.50 -29.46 -5.78
N MET A 250 9.01 -29.09 -4.59
CA MET A 250 9.80 -28.25 -3.68
C MET A 250 10.24 -29.11 -2.51
N GLY A 251 11.45 -29.67 -2.61
CA GLY A 251 12.05 -30.50 -1.56
C GLY A 251 12.23 -29.70 -0.28
N GLY A 252 11.25 -29.76 0.61
CA GLY A 252 11.33 -29.30 2.00
C GLY A 252 10.26 -28.33 2.47
N ILE A 253 9.88 -27.33 1.66
CA ILE A 253 9.16 -26.14 2.16
C ILE A 253 7.85 -25.85 1.39
N GLY A 254 7.20 -26.84 0.78
CA GLY A 254 5.76 -26.80 0.44
C GLY A 254 5.24 -25.78 -0.62
N LEU A 255 6.03 -24.85 -1.15
CA LEU A 255 5.56 -23.84 -2.11
C LEU A 255 5.59 -24.36 -3.56
N GLY A 256 4.49 -24.92 -4.06
CA GLY A 256 4.39 -25.36 -5.47
C GLY A 256 4.50 -24.22 -6.50
N THR A 257 4.87 -24.52 -7.74
CA THR A 257 5.03 -23.56 -8.86
C THR A 257 3.80 -22.72 -9.19
N THR A 258 2.61 -23.27 -8.97
CA THR A 258 1.33 -22.60 -9.26
C THR A 258 1.00 -21.52 -8.24
N ALA A 259 1.52 -21.62 -7.01
CA ALA A 259 1.34 -20.62 -5.97
C ALA A 259 2.13 -19.33 -6.25
N ALA A 260 3.35 -19.43 -6.78
CA ALA A 260 4.21 -18.28 -7.03
C ALA A 260 3.63 -17.30 -8.06
N ALA A 261 2.98 -17.79 -9.12
CA ALA A 261 2.36 -16.95 -10.14
C ALA A 261 1.10 -16.22 -9.64
N GLY A 262 0.27 -16.89 -8.84
CA GLY A 262 -0.90 -16.27 -8.20
C GLY A 262 -0.50 -15.22 -7.16
N LEU A 263 0.57 -15.50 -6.41
CA LEU A 263 1.10 -14.59 -5.40
C LEU A 263 1.64 -13.30 -6.04
N LEU A 264 2.47 -13.39 -7.09
CA LEU A 264 3.12 -12.22 -7.67
C LEU A 264 2.23 -11.43 -8.64
N GLY A 265 1.13 -12.01 -9.13
CA GLY A 265 0.16 -11.31 -9.96
C GLY A 265 0.63 -11.02 -11.38
N ALA A 266 -0.26 -10.38 -12.15
CA ALA A 266 -0.10 -10.15 -13.59
C ALA A 266 0.26 -8.70 -13.96
N LEU A 267 0.66 -7.87 -12.99
CA LEU A 267 1.20 -6.53 -13.24
C LEU A 267 2.56 -6.64 -13.97
N ALA A 268 2.55 -7.04 -15.24
CA ALA A 268 3.73 -7.18 -16.10
C ALA A 268 3.49 -6.53 -17.47
N GLU A 269 4.31 -5.51 -17.75
CA GLU A 269 4.80 -4.97 -19.03
C GLU A 269 3.87 -4.52 -20.18
N SER A 270 2.54 -4.62 -20.13
CA SER A 270 1.71 -3.89 -21.09
C SER A 270 0.37 -3.46 -20.50
N GLY A 271 0.37 -2.26 -19.93
CA GLY A 271 -0.81 -1.64 -19.33
C GLY A 271 -1.84 -1.23 -20.37
N ILE A 272 -2.88 -2.05 -20.52
CA ILE A 272 -4.21 -1.62 -20.98
C ILE A 272 -5.24 -2.48 -20.25
N ILE A 273 -5.97 -1.93 -19.28
CA ILE A 273 -7.24 -2.51 -18.85
C ILE A 273 -8.28 -2.04 -19.87
N ALA A 274 -8.82 -2.96 -20.66
CA ALA A 274 -9.56 -2.72 -21.90
C ALA A 274 -10.95 -2.05 -21.77
N GLU A 275 -11.22 -1.29 -20.70
CA GLU A 275 -12.49 -0.58 -20.52
C GLU A 275 -12.35 0.95 -20.45
N VAL A 276 -11.13 1.48 -20.27
CA VAL A 276 -10.86 2.93 -20.37
C VAL A 276 -9.60 3.16 -21.21
N ASN A 277 -9.72 3.99 -22.24
CA ASN A 277 -8.66 4.25 -23.25
C ASN A 277 -7.35 4.83 -22.68
N ASP A 278 -7.32 5.17 -21.39
CA ASP A 278 -6.20 5.84 -20.75
C ASP A 278 -6.08 5.42 -19.27
N PHE A 279 -5.98 4.11 -18.99
CA PHE A 279 -5.75 3.55 -17.66
C PHE A 279 -4.68 2.45 -17.70
N ALA A 280 -3.53 2.68 -17.08
CA ALA A 280 -2.39 1.76 -17.13
C ALA A 280 -1.46 1.86 -15.91
N PHE A 281 -0.88 0.73 -15.51
CA PHE A 281 0.19 0.67 -14.51
C PHE A 281 1.55 0.76 -15.21
N LEU A 282 2.29 1.82 -14.94
CA LEU A 282 3.62 2.08 -15.51
C LEU A 282 4.68 1.70 -14.49
N SER A 283 5.52 0.72 -14.79
CA SER A 283 6.57 0.27 -13.88
C SER A 283 7.63 1.37 -13.68
N LEU A 284 7.92 1.69 -12.42
CA LEU A 284 8.97 2.63 -12.02
C LEU A 284 10.30 1.88 -11.90
N LYS A 285 10.89 1.48 -13.04
CA LYS A 285 12.21 0.83 -13.06
C LYS A 285 13.33 1.86 -12.98
N ASN A 286 14.36 1.59 -12.18
CA ASN A 286 15.59 2.39 -12.17
C ASN A 286 16.37 2.20 -13.50
N PRO A 287 16.61 3.27 -14.29
CA PRO A 287 17.33 3.17 -15.56
C PRO A 287 18.82 2.83 -15.41
N THR A 288 19.38 2.89 -14.21
CA THR A 288 20.82 2.66 -13.93
C THR A 288 21.24 1.19 -13.89
N ASN A 289 20.30 0.24 -13.79
CA ASN A 289 20.62 -1.20 -13.85
C ASN A 289 20.24 -1.78 -15.23
N GLN A 290 21.03 -1.42 -16.26
CA GLN A 290 20.89 -1.95 -17.61
C GLN A 290 21.35 -3.41 -17.78
N THR A 291 21.79 -4.09 -16.71
CA THR A 291 22.02 -5.53 -16.72
C THR A 291 20.70 -6.26 -16.50
N ILE A 292 20.07 -6.56 -17.63
CA ILE A 292 18.81 -7.27 -17.79
C ILE A 292 18.76 -8.53 -16.90
N MET A 293 17.96 -8.48 -15.84
CA MET A 293 17.12 -9.60 -15.44
C MET A 293 15.66 -9.14 -15.52
N GLN A 294 14.91 -9.78 -16.39
CA GLN A 294 13.45 -9.68 -16.47
C GLN A 294 12.81 -9.85 -15.07
N GLY A 295 11.85 -8.99 -14.71
CA GLY A 295 10.95 -9.14 -13.56
C GLY A 295 11.59 -8.92 -12.19
N ASP A 296 11.64 -7.67 -11.74
CA ASP A 296 12.07 -7.30 -10.39
C ASP A 296 10.86 -7.33 -9.42
N HIS A 297 10.15 -8.46 -9.36
CA HIS A 297 8.97 -8.56 -8.50
C HIS A 297 9.36 -8.50 -7.02
N ARG A 298 8.43 -7.98 -6.22
CA ARG A 298 8.54 -7.88 -4.75
C ARG A 298 7.34 -8.52 -4.10
N LEU A 299 7.42 -8.81 -2.80
CA LEU A 299 6.25 -9.26 -2.05
C LEU A 299 5.26 -8.12 -1.75
N ARG A 300 5.63 -6.86 -2.00
CA ARG A 300 4.81 -5.66 -1.77
C ARG A 300 4.68 -4.83 -3.04
N VAL A 301 3.54 -4.17 -3.21
CA VAL A 301 3.26 -3.32 -4.37
C VAL A 301 2.91 -1.91 -3.93
N THR A 302 3.52 -0.91 -4.57
CA THR A 302 3.19 0.50 -4.37
C THR A 302 2.64 1.08 -5.66
N ILE A 303 1.44 1.66 -5.61
CA ILE A 303 0.82 2.37 -6.72
C ILE A 303 0.84 3.86 -6.38
N ALA A 304 1.60 4.61 -7.17
CA ALA A 304 1.78 6.05 -7.05
C ALA A 304 0.92 6.79 -8.08
N ILE A 305 0.18 7.80 -7.65
CA ILE A 305 -0.93 8.38 -8.42
C ILE A 305 -0.79 9.90 -8.46
N SER A 306 -0.35 10.42 -9.60
CA SER A 306 -0.26 11.87 -9.85
C SER A 306 -1.65 12.49 -10.05
N GLY A 307 -1.84 13.73 -9.56
CA GLY A 307 -3.15 14.39 -9.57
C GLY A 307 -3.31 15.64 -10.43
N TRP A 308 -2.24 16.12 -11.05
CA TRP A 308 -2.28 17.10 -12.13
C TRP A 308 -0.95 17.01 -12.90
N LEU A 309 -0.97 17.36 -14.18
CA LEU A 309 0.17 17.18 -15.09
C LEU A 309 0.49 18.50 -15.82
N VAL A 310 1.77 18.81 -15.97
CA VAL A 310 2.30 19.79 -16.94
C VAL A 310 2.74 19.08 -18.21
N THR A 311 3.48 17.99 -18.02
CA THR A 311 3.94 17.09 -19.07
C THR A 311 3.52 15.67 -18.73
N GLU A 312 3.49 14.77 -19.72
CA GLU A 312 3.19 13.36 -19.47
C GLU A 312 4.20 12.69 -18.53
N GLU A 313 5.45 13.18 -18.50
CA GLU A 313 6.48 12.67 -17.60
C GLU A 313 6.13 12.88 -16.12
N ASP A 314 5.28 13.87 -15.80
CA ASP A 314 4.79 14.10 -14.43
C ASP A 314 3.96 12.94 -13.87
N ILE A 315 3.57 11.97 -14.71
CA ILE A 315 2.98 10.71 -14.26
C ILE A 315 3.99 9.91 -13.44
N ILE A 316 5.27 9.97 -13.79
CA ILE A 316 6.34 9.09 -13.26
C ILE A 316 7.35 9.90 -12.43
N ASN A 317 7.78 11.06 -12.93
CA ASN A 317 8.88 11.87 -12.38
C ASN A 317 8.82 12.10 -10.86
N PRO A 318 7.70 12.53 -10.25
CA PRO A 318 7.64 12.76 -8.80
C PRO A 318 7.86 11.49 -7.96
N TRP A 319 7.78 10.30 -8.56
CA TRP A 319 7.82 9.02 -7.86
C TRP A 319 9.17 8.31 -7.94
N PHE A 320 10.16 8.90 -8.61
CA PHE A 320 11.50 8.30 -8.70
C PHE A 320 12.21 8.15 -7.34
N THR A 321 11.78 8.89 -6.32
CA THR A 321 12.27 8.78 -4.94
C THR A 321 11.79 7.54 -4.21
N LEU A 322 10.83 6.80 -4.77
CA LEU A 322 10.45 5.50 -4.23
C LEU A 322 11.59 4.50 -4.48
N GLY A 323 12.05 3.87 -3.41
CA GLY A 323 13.13 2.89 -3.40
C GLY A 323 12.68 1.50 -3.83
N HIS A 324 13.62 0.57 -3.92
CA HIS A 324 13.42 -0.76 -4.51
C HIS A 324 12.73 -1.79 -3.61
N GLN A 325 12.27 -1.39 -2.42
CA GLN A 325 11.78 -2.31 -1.38
C GLN A 325 10.40 -2.88 -1.73
N SER A 326 9.58 -2.08 -2.42
CA SER A 326 8.31 -2.49 -3.05
C SER A 326 8.42 -2.45 -4.56
N GLU A 327 7.57 -3.22 -5.24
CA GLU A 327 7.41 -3.11 -6.69
C GLU A 327 6.54 -1.88 -6.97
N ASN A 328 7.15 -0.86 -7.57
CA ASN A 328 6.54 0.47 -7.69
C ASN A 328 5.94 0.67 -9.08
N PHE A 329 4.71 1.16 -9.14
CA PHE A 329 4.02 1.53 -10.36
C PHE A 329 3.48 2.95 -10.26
N ALA A 330 3.63 3.75 -11.30
CA ALA A 330 2.84 4.95 -11.50
C ALA A 330 1.55 4.61 -12.22
N LEU A 331 0.42 5.14 -11.75
CA LEU A 331 -0.85 5.00 -12.45
C LEU A 331 -0.97 6.10 -13.51
N ARG A 332 -1.06 5.68 -14.77
CA ARG A 332 -1.51 6.54 -15.87
C ARG A 332 -3.03 6.52 -15.90
N TRP A 333 -3.65 7.69 -15.78
CA TRP A 333 -5.11 7.84 -15.82
C TRP A 333 -5.50 9.23 -16.33
N GLU A 334 -6.49 9.30 -17.22
CA GLU A 334 -7.16 10.54 -17.67
C GLU A 334 -6.20 11.72 -17.95
N VAL A 335 -5.10 11.44 -18.66
CA VAL A 335 -3.96 12.33 -18.97
C VAL A 335 -4.43 13.64 -19.58
N GLU A 336 -5.35 13.59 -20.54
CA GLU A 336 -5.90 14.78 -21.19
C GLU A 336 -6.61 15.73 -20.19
N ALA A 337 -7.41 15.16 -19.27
CA ALA A 337 -8.10 15.93 -18.25
C ALA A 337 -7.11 16.53 -17.26
N LEU A 338 -6.12 15.74 -16.81
CA LEU A 338 -5.09 16.18 -15.87
C LEU A 338 -4.17 17.26 -16.44
N ALA A 339 -3.83 17.17 -17.73
CA ALA A 339 -3.03 18.17 -18.44
C ALA A 339 -3.81 19.49 -18.65
N SER A 340 -5.11 19.38 -18.97
CA SER A 340 -6.01 20.53 -19.05
C SER A 340 -6.10 21.26 -17.71
N LEU A 341 -6.25 20.52 -16.61
CA LEU A 341 -6.23 21.07 -15.26
C LEU A 341 -4.88 21.73 -14.92
N GLY A 342 -3.76 21.06 -15.18
CA GLY A 342 -2.43 21.63 -14.91
C GLY A 342 -2.18 22.93 -15.67
N THR A 343 -2.57 22.99 -16.95
CA THR A 343 -2.51 24.20 -17.77
C THR A 343 -3.34 25.34 -17.18
N ALA A 344 -4.56 25.03 -16.75
CA ALA A 344 -5.46 26.00 -16.16
C ALA A 344 -4.93 26.53 -14.80
N MET A 345 -4.35 25.66 -13.95
CA MET A 345 -3.74 26.06 -12.69
C MET A 345 -2.47 26.90 -12.90
N GLN A 346 -1.61 26.56 -13.86
CA GLN A 346 -0.45 27.40 -14.19
C GLN A 346 -0.87 28.78 -14.67
N SER A 347 -1.91 28.85 -15.51
CA SER A 347 -2.46 30.12 -15.99
C SER A 347 -3.01 30.96 -14.84
N LEU A 348 -3.66 30.35 -13.85
CA LEU A 348 -4.11 31.02 -12.63
C LEU A 348 -2.91 31.59 -11.85
N VAL A 349 -1.89 30.76 -11.57
CA VAL A 349 -0.73 31.17 -10.75
C VAL A 349 0.06 32.30 -11.41
N LYS A 350 0.16 32.32 -12.74
CA LYS A 350 0.84 33.39 -13.49
C LYS A 350 0.01 34.69 -13.59
N SER A 351 -1.26 34.68 -13.21
CA SER A 351 -2.14 35.84 -13.37
C SER A 351 -1.87 36.95 -12.35
N THR A 352 -1.91 38.20 -12.79
CA THR A 352 -1.76 39.37 -11.90
C THR A 352 -2.84 39.41 -10.81
N ALA A 353 -4.07 39.02 -11.16
CA ALA A 353 -5.18 38.96 -10.20
C ALA A 353 -4.90 37.98 -9.06
N TRP A 354 -4.29 36.83 -9.36
CA TRP A 354 -3.89 35.85 -8.34
C TRP A 354 -2.79 36.39 -7.43
N ASN A 355 -1.76 37.04 -7.98
CA ASN A 355 -0.66 37.60 -7.18
C ASN A 355 -1.15 38.67 -6.20
N LEU A 356 -2.08 39.52 -6.63
CA LEU A 356 -2.73 40.51 -5.76
C LEU A 356 -3.59 39.83 -4.67
N ALA A 357 -4.41 38.84 -5.06
CA ALA A 357 -5.26 38.12 -4.12
C ALA A 357 -4.45 37.33 -3.09
N LYS A 358 -3.39 36.63 -3.51
CA LYS A 358 -2.49 35.89 -2.61
C LYS A 358 -1.83 36.82 -1.59
N LYS A 359 -1.35 37.99 -2.03
CA LYS A 359 -0.77 39.00 -1.15
C LYS A 359 -1.77 39.48 -0.10
N GLU A 360 -3.02 39.73 -0.51
CA GLU A 360 -4.09 40.12 0.41
C GLU A 360 -4.39 39.03 1.44
N ILE A 361 -4.58 37.77 1.01
CA ILE A 361 -4.84 36.63 1.90
C ILE A 361 -3.74 36.47 2.96
N ILE A 362 -2.48 36.55 2.53
CA ILE A 362 -1.33 36.45 3.45
C ILE A 362 -1.32 37.64 4.41
N SER A 363 -1.63 38.85 3.92
CA SER A 363 -1.60 40.07 4.74
C SER A 363 -2.71 40.14 5.79
N GLN A 364 -3.84 39.45 5.58
CA GLN A 364 -4.95 39.41 6.53
C GLN A 364 -4.69 38.51 7.76
N THR A 365 -3.47 38.03 7.96
CA THR A 365 -3.10 37.14 9.08
C THR A 365 -2.76 37.90 10.37
N VAL A 366 -3.62 38.84 10.80
CA VAL A 366 -3.75 39.24 12.21
C VAL A 366 -5.23 39.63 12.44
N PHE A 367 -5.99 38.74 13.09
CA PHE A 367 -7.41 38.79 13.51
C PHE A 367 -8.46 37.97 12.72
N SER A 368 -9.06 37.08 13.49
CA SER A 368 -9.97 35.97 13.21
C SER A 368 -11.44 36.37 12.97
N SER A 369 -11.76 37.26 12.03
CA SER A 369 -13.18 37.58 11.79
C SER A 369 -13.58 38.07 10.39
N LEU A 370 -13.00 37.51 9.32
CA LEU A 370 -13.57 37.74 7.97
C LEU A 370 -13.74 36.44 7.17
N ALA A 371 -14.62 35.58 7.66
CA ALA A 371 -15.13 34.42 6.94
C ALA A 371 -15.98 34.75 5.70
N HIS A 372 -16.09 36.01 5.25
CA HIS A 372 -16.92 36.40 4.11
C HIS A 372 -16.28 37.48 3.21
N ALA A 373 -14.98 37.41 2.93
CA ALA A 373 -14.39 38.23 1.87
C ALA A 373 -14.87 37.72 0.49
N LEU A 374 -15.71 38.50 -0.21
CA LEU A 374 -16.01 38.24 -1.62
C LEU A 374 -14.70 38.26 -2.41
N TRP A 375 -14.39 37.14 -3.06
CA TRP A 375 -13.24 37.05 -3.97
C TRP A 375 -13.30 38.15 -5.04
N PRO A 376 -12.17 38.78 -5.39
CA PRO A 376 -12.15 39.86 -6.39
C PRO A 376 -12.83 39.42 -7.70
N MET A 377 -13.63 40.31 -8.31
CA MET A 377 -14.37 40.01 -9.55
C MET A 377 -13.46 39.51 -10.69
N ALA A 378 -12.22 40.00 -10.77
CA ALA A 378 -11.23 39.52 -11.73
C ALA A 378 -10.90 38.04 -11.51
N LEU A 379 -10.81 37.62 -10.25
CA LEU A 379 -10.52 36.25 -9.86
C LEU A 379 -11.74 35.33 -10.06
N LEU A 380 -12.96 35.84 -9.86
CA LEU A 380 -14.20 35.12 -10.20
C LEU A 380 -14.34 34.82 -11.71
N LYS A 381 -13.79 35.69 -12.58
CA LYS A 381 -13.76 35.41 -14.03
C LYS A 381 -12.80 34.27 -14.38
N ILE A 382 -11.61 34.25 -13.76
CA ILE A 382 -10.62 33.18 -13.93
C ILE A 382 -11.16 31.87 -13.36
N ALA A 383 -11.88 31.93 -12.24
CA ALA A 383 -12.52 30.78 -11.64
C ALA A 383 -13.43 30.03 -12.61
N LYS A 384 -14.28 30.73 -13.37
CA LYS A 384 -15.17 30.09 -14.34
C LYS A 384 -14.42 29.27 -15.40
N VAL A 385 -13.21 29.70 -15.77
CA VAL A 385 -12.36 28.97 -16.73
C VAL A 385 -11.75 27.73 -16.09
N LEU A 386 -11.47 27.77 -14.79
CA LEU A 386 -10.86 26.69 -14.02
C LEU A 386 -11.89 25.69 -13.44
N ASP A 387 -13.13 26.15 -13.19
CA ASP A 387 -14.23 25.35 -12.63
C ASP A 387 -14.55 24.15 -13.53
N ASN A 388 -14.45 24.31 -14.86
CA ASN A 388 -14.70 23.23 -15.80
C ASN A 388 -13.60 22.14 -15.75
N PRO A 389 -12.30 22.43 -15.98
CA PRO A 389 -11.23 21.43 -15.79
C PRO A 389 -11.25 20.77 -14.41
N PHE A 390 -11.50 21.54 -13.34
CA PHE A 390 -11.58 21.03 -11.98
C PHE A 390 -12.74 20.05 -11.79
N SER A 391 -13.95 20.43 -12.22
CA SER A 391 -15.13 19.57 -12.12
C SER A 391 -15.02 18.32 -12.99
N VAL A 392 -14.41 18.43 -14.17
CA VAL A 392 -14.12 17.28 -15.03
C VAL A 392 -13.15 16.35 -14.29
N CYS A 393 -12.01 16.84 -13.80
CA CYS A 393 -11.05 16.00 -13.07
C CYS A 393 -11.64 15.35 -11.83
N MET A 394 -12.52 16.04 -11.09
CA MET A 394 -13.23 15.47 -9.95
C MET A 394 -14.05 14.24 -10.35
N ASN A 395 -14.90 14.39 -11.38
CA ASN A 395 -15.73 13.29 -11.87
C ASN A 395 -14.90 12.14 -12.49
N ARG A 396 -13.77 12.47 -13.14
CA ARG A 396 -12.86 11.47 -13.72
C ARG A 396 -12.10 10.70 -12.65
N ALA A 397 -11.61 11.37 -11.61
CA ALA A 397 -10.96 10.76 -10.46
C ALA A 397 -11.90 9.78 -9.75
N ASP A 398 -13.18 10.17 -9.57
CA ASP A 398 -14.18 9.29 -8.95
C ASP A 398 -14.37 8.00 -9.76
N LYS A 399 -14.50 8.09 -11.08
CA LYS A 399 -14.63 6.91 -11.97
C LYS A 399 -13.37 6.06 -12.00
N ALA A 400 -12.20 6.69 -12.11
CA ALA A 400 -10.92 6.00 -12.13
C ALA A 400 -10.65 5.27 -10.80
N GLY A 401 -11.13 5.82 -9.67
CA GLY A 401 -11.04 5.16 -8.37
C GLY A 401 -11.86 3.87 -8.30
N VAL A 402 -13.06 3.85 -8.90
CA VAL A 402 -13.87 2.63 -9.01
C VAL A 402 -13.14 1.57 -9.84
N ILE A 403 -12.54 1.96 -10.96
CA ILE A 403 -11.76 1.04 -11.82
C ILE A 403 -10.53 0.50 -11.09
N LEU A 404 -9.83 1.35 -10.32
CA LEU A 404 -8.72 0.90 -9.49
C LEU A 404 -9.20 -0.11 -8.44
N ALA A 405 -10.33 0.13 -7.79
CA ALA A 405 -10.92 -0.81 -6.85
C ALA A 405 -11.27 -2.14 -7.55
N ASP A 406 -11.87 -2.10 -8.74
CA ASP A 406 -12.13 -3.30 -9.56
C ASP A 406 -10.85 -4.09 -9.83
N ALA A 407 -9.76 -3.42 -10.20
CA ALA A 407 -8.47 -4.06 -10.46
C ALA A 407 -7.92 -4.74 -9.19
N ILE A 408 -7.99 -4.05 -8.05
CA ILE A 408 -7.52 -4.56 -6.75
C ILE A 408 -8.32 -5.78 -6.28
N ILE A 409 -9.65 -5.74 -6.44
CA ILE A 409 -10.55 -6.85 -6.11
C ILE A 409 -10.23 -8.08 -6.97
N ASN A 410 -9.96 -7.85 -8.27
CA ASN A 410 -9.55 -8.91 -9.19
C ASN A 410 -8.07 -9.35 -9.04
N ARG A 411 -7.37 -8.88 -7.99
CA ARG A 411 -6.00 -9.28 -7.64
C ARG A 411 -5.02 -9.11 -8.81
N VAL A 412 -5.09 -8.00 -9.56
CA VAL A 412 -4.11 -7.75 -10.64
C VAL A 412 -2.68 -7.75 -10.11
N GLN A 413 -2.48 -7.24 -8.89
CA GLN A 413 -1.23 -7.25 -8.13
C GLN A 413 -0.85 -8.62 -7.55
N GLY A 414 -1.70 -9.63 -7.71
CA GLY A 414 -1.62 -10.90 -7.01
C GLY A 414 -2.14 -10.79 -5.58
N GLU A 415 -1.77 -11.75 -4.75
CA GLU A 415 -2.14 -11.79 -3.33
C GLU A 415 -1.17 -11.00 -2.45
N ARG A 416 -0.69 -9.85 -2.96
CA ARG A 416 0.29 -8.96 -2.32
C ARG A 416 -0.40 -7.75 -1.67
N PRO A 417 0.17 -7.21 -0.57
CA PRO A 417 -0.36 -6.02 0.05
C PRO A 417 -0.05 -4.79 -0.81
N LEU A 418 -1.00 -3.85 -0.82
CA LEU A 418 -0.92 -2.62 -1.59
C LEU A 418 -0.66 -1.40 -0.73
N THR A 419 0.29 -0.58 -1.17
CA THR A 419 0.46 0.79 -0.73
C THR A 419 -0.04 1.75 -1.81
N LEU A 420 -0.90 2.72 -1.46
CA LEU A 420 -1.38 3.75 -2.37
C LEU A 420 -0.83 5.12 -1.95
N ILE A 421 -0.16 5.83 -2.86
CA ILE A 421 0.36 7.18 -2.60
C ILE A 421 -0.16 8.10 -3.70
N GLY A 422 -0.79 9.21 -3.35
CA GLY A 422 -1.30 10.13 -4.37
C GLY A 422 -1.46 11.55 -3.88
N TYR A 423 -1.21 12.50 -4.77
CA TYR A 423 -1.39 13.93 -4.49
C TYR A 423 -2.52 14.52 -5.33
N SER A 424 -3.15 15.61 -4.88
CA SER A 424 -4.20 16.34 -5.61
C SER A 424 -5.32 15.40 -6.07
N PHE A 425 -5.75 15.41 -7.34
CA PHE A 425 -6.78 14.50 -7.82
C PHE A 425 -6.37 13.01 -7.81
N GLY A 426 -5.07 12.70 -7.70
CA GLY A 426 -4.62 11.34 -7.42
C GLY A 426 -5.04 10.87 -6.02
N ALA A 427 -5.01 11.76 -5.04
CA ALA A 427 -5.60 11.51 -3.73
C ALA A 427 -7.13 11.36 -3.82
N ARG A 428 -7.82 12.14 -4.65
CA ARG A 428 -9.26 11.97 -4.89
C ARG A 428 -9.59 10.61 -5.50
N LEU A 429 -8.76 10.12 -6.42
CA LEU A 429 -8.88 8.79 -7.00
C LEU A 429 -8.75 7.72 -5.91
N ILE A 430 -7.74 7.82 -5.04
CA ILE A 430 -7.56 6.92 -3.89
C ILE A 430 -8.80 6.95 -2.98
N TYR A 431 -9.32 8.14 -2.66
CA TYR A 431 -10.53 8.29 -1.87
C TYR A 431 -11.71 7.52 -2.46
N SER A 432 -11.96 7.67 -3.77
CA SER A 432 -13.04 6.92 -4.45
C SER A 432 -12.78 5.42 -4.46
N CYS A 433 -11.51 5.00 -4.66
CA CYS A 433 -11.10 3.59 -4.61
C CYS A 433 -11.39 2.97 -3.23
N LEU A 434 -10.95 3.61 -2.14
CA LEU A 434 -11.16 3.12 -0.77
C LEU A 434 -12.65 3.08 -0.40
N LYS A 435 -13.42 4.11 -0.79
CA LYS A 435 -14.89 4.11 -0.61
C LYS A 435 -15.55 2.95 -1.35
N THR A 436 -15.10 2.65 -2.57
CA THR A 436 -15.63 1.54 -3.36
C THR A 436 -15.28 0.18 -2.74
N LEU A 437 -14.04 0.00 -2.27
CA LEU A 437 -13.63 -1.22 -1.55
C LEU A 437 -14.46 -1.43 -0.28
N PHE A 438 -14.69 -0.35 0.48
CA PHE A 438 -15.54 -0.37 1.67
C PHE A 438 -16.98 -0.78 1.35
N GLU A 439 -17.60 -0.14 0.34
CA GLU A 439 -18.98 -0.42 -0.08
C GLU A 439 -19.15 -1.86 -0.58
N ARG A 440 -18.09 -2.45 -1.14
CA ARG A 440 -18.04 -3.84 -1.60
C ARG A 440 -17.55 -4.83 -0.54
N ARG A 441 -17.21 -4.35 0.66
CA ARG A 441 -16.77 -5.16 1.81
C ARG A 441 -15.51 -5.97 1.52
N GLU A 442 -14.54 -5.33 0.86
CA GLU A 442 -13.24 -5.92 0.52
C GLU A 442 -12.16 -5.36 1.44
N PHE A 443 -11.62 -6.22 2.32
CA PHE A 443 -10.69 -5.85 3.39
C PHE A 443 -9.39 -6.66 3.31
N GLY A 444 -8.34 -6.18 3.98
CA GLY A 444 -7.05 -6.89 4.05
C GLY A 444 -6.15 -6.77 2.81
N LEU A 445 -6.52 -5.94 1.84
CA LEU A 445 -5.80 -5.73 0.58
C LEU A 445 -4.87 -4.53 0.60
N VAL A 446 -5.31 -3.45 1.25
CA VAL A 446 -4.58 -2.20 1.33
C VAL A 446 -3.83 -2.16 2.64
N GLU A 447 -2.50 -2.15 2.57
CA GLU A 447 -1.63 -2.00 3.71
C GLU A 447 -1.59 -0.55 4.17
N SER A 448 -1.15 0.37 3.33
CA SER A 448 -1.00 1.77 3.73
C SER A 448 -1.37 2.75 2.62
N VAL A 449 -1.76 3.95 3.03
CA VAL A 449 -2.24 5.01 2.14
C VAL A 449 -1.67 6.36 2.57
N VAL A 450 -1.15 7.12 1.60
CA VAL A 450 -0.72 8.50 1.79
C VAL A 450 -1.45 9.40 0.78
N MET A 451 -2.22 10.34 1.29
CA MET A 451 -3.03 11.27 0.49
C MET A 451 -2.54 12.70 0.72
N LEU A 452 -2.08 13.38 -0.33
CA LEU A 452 -1.46 14.70 -0.24
C LEU A 452 -2.29 15.79 -0.94
N GLY A 453 -2.51 16.92 -0.28
CA GLY A 453 -3.21 18.07 -0.89
C GLY A 453 -4.60 17.67 -1.43
N SER A 454 -5.29 16.83 -0.68
CA SER A 454 -6.44 16.06 -1.16
C SER A 454 -7.70 16.93 -1.35
N PRO A 455 -8.27 17.00 -2.57
CA PRO A 455 -9.56 17.64 -2.83
C PRO A 455 -10.70 16.68 -2.44
N VAL A 456 -10.75 16.31 -1.16
CA VAL A 456 -11.74 15.39 -0.58
C VAL A 456 -12.35 16.01 0.69
N PRO A 457 -13.61 15.67 1.01
CA PRO A 457 -14.21 16.09 2.28
C PRO A 457 -13.39 15.62 3.48
N SER A 458 -13.43 16.38 4.57
CA SER A 458 -12.87 15.98 5.88
C SER A 458 -13.94 15.46 6.85
N ASP A 459 -15.06 14.93 6.35
CA ASP A 459 -16.10 14.37 7.22
C ASP A 459 -15.67 13.05 7.86
N VAL A 460 -16.00 12.90 9.14
CA VAL A 460 -15.62 11.76 9.98
C VAL A 460 -16.09 10.44 9.38
N ALA A 461 -17.29 10.39 8.81
CA ALA A 461 -17.87 9.15 8.30
C ALA A 461 -17.07 8.58 7.12
N ALA A 462 -16.71 9.43 6.14
CA ALA A 462 -15.91 8.97 5.00
C ALA A 462 -14.52 8.49 5.43
N TRP A 463 -13.86 9.19 6.36
CA TRP A 463 -12.55 8.80 6.86
C TRP A 463 -12.58 7.54 7.73
N LYS A 464 -13.64 7.32 8.53
CA LYS A 464 -13.88 6.03 9.21
C LYS A 464 -14.04 4.88 8.21
N SER A 465 -14.79 5.07 7.13
CA SER A 465 -14.93 4.06 6.06
C SER A 465 -13.61 3.74 5.37
N MET A 466 -12.77 4.74 5.10
CA MET A 466 -11.44 4.49 4.51
C MET A 466 -10.51 3.80 5.50
N ARG A 467 -10.56 4.20 6.78
CA ARG A 467 -9.75 3.64 7.85
C ARG A 467 -10.03 2.14 8.06
N SER A 468 -11.26 1.67 7.87
CA SER A 468 -11.54 0.23 7.98
C SER A 468 -10.98 -0.63 6.84
N VAL A 469 -10.76 -0.04 5.65
CA VAL A 469 -10.20 -0.74 4.48
C VAL A 469 -8.68 -0.85 4.56
N VAL A 470 -8.03 0.21 5.06
CA VAL A 470 -6.58 0.25 5.22
C VAL A 470 -6.20 -0.52 6.49
N ALA A 471 -5.21 -1.39 6.45
CA ALA A 471 -4.81 -2.18 7.62
C ALA A 471 -3.73 -1.48 8.47
N GLY A 472 -2.82 -0.77 7.80
CA GLY A 472 -1.68 -0.03 8.35
C GLY A 472 -1.93 1.48 8.38
N ARG A 473 -1.02 2.29 7.83
CA ARG A 473 -1.03 3.75 7.96
C ARG A 473 -2.03 4.39 6.99
N LEU A 474 -2.87 5.31 7.46
CA LEU A 474 -3.67 6.21 6.60
C LEU A 474 -3.27 7.64 6.94
N VAL A 475 -2.55 8.28 6.01
CA VAL A 475 -1.94 9.57 6.23
C VAL A 475 -2.62 10.63 5.38
N ASN A 476 -3.10 11.69 6.03
CA ASN A 476 -3.50 12.94 5.41
C ASN A 476 -2.34 13.94 5.48
N VAL A 477 -1.76 14.26 4.33
CA VAL A 477 -0.75 15.32 4.21
C VAL A 477 -1.43 16.59 3.69
N TYR A 478 -1.35 17.66 4.47
CA TYR A 478 -2.05 18.90 4.19
C TYR A 478 -1.16 20.14 4.34
N SER A 479 -1.52 21.21 3.65
CA SER A 479 -0.88 22.52 3.79
C SER A 479 -1.95 23.58 3.99
N THR A 480 -1.86 24.33 5.09
CA THR A 480 -2.73 25.49 5.33
C THR A 480 -2.41 26.66 4.38
N HIS A 481 -1.28 26.60 3.68
CA HIS A 481 -0.86 27.58 2.68
C HIS A 481 -1.26 27.17 1.25
N ASP A 482 -2.05 26.10 1.09
CA ASP A 482 -2.63 25.75 -0.20
C ASP A 482 -3.88 26.58 -0.51
N TYR A 483 -3.61 27.84 -0.88
CA TYR A 483 -4.66 28.79 -1.24
C TYR A 483 -5.35 28.44 -2.56
N ILE A 484 -4.71 27.70 -3.46
CA ILE A 484 -5.32 27.28 -4.74
C ILE A 484 -6.43 26.27 -4.45
N LEU A 485 -6.14 25.27 -3.62
CA LEU A 485 -7.14 24.30 -3.21
C LEU A 485 -8.28 24.97 -2.45
N SER A 486 -7.96 25.86 -1.50
CA SER A 486 -8.94 26.67 -0.76
C SER A 486 -9.84 27.50 -1.69
N PHE A 487 -9.24 28.13 -2.71
CA PHE A 487 -9.95 28.90 -3.71
C PHE A 487 -10.85 28.00 -4.56
N LEU A 488 -10.35 26.90 -5.11
CA LEU A 488 -11.10 26.01 -5.99
C LEU A 488 -12.30 25.36 -5.32
N TYR A 489 -12.13 24.93 -4.08
CA TYR A 489 -13.19 24.22 -3.37
C TYR A 489 -14.24 25.14 -2.74
N ARG A 490 -14.05 26.47 -2.80
CA ARG A 490 -14.98 27.46 -2.21
C ARG A 490 -16.41 27.35 -2.71
N THR A 491 -16.59 26.79 -3.90
CA THR A 491 -17.88 26.63 -4.58
C THR A 491 -18.55 25.29 -4.25
N SER A 492 -17.82 24.36 -3.62
CA SER A 492 -18.31 23.04 -3.20
C SER A 492 -18.78 23.09 -1.75
N LYS A 493 -19.66 22.16 -1.33
CA LYS A 493 -20.36 22.18 -0.02
C LYS A 493 -19.38 22.35 1.17
N ILE A 494 -19.22 23.59 1.62
CA ILE A 494 -18.30 24.07 2.68
C ILE A 494 -18.48 23.35 4.02
N GLN A 495 -19.62 22.68 4.23
CA GLN A 495 -20.03 22.10 5.51
C GLN A 495 -19.04 21.09 6.10
N TYR A 496 -18.23 20.41 5.28
CA TYR A 496 -17.41 19.28 5.74
C TYR A 496 -15.90 19.56 5.78
N GLY A 497 -15.44 20.76 5.45
CA GLY A 497 -14.01 21.07 5.29
C GLY A 497 -13.34 20.29 4.14
N ILE A 498 -12.03 20.52 3.93
CA ILE A 498 -11.26 19.90 2.84
C ILE A 498 -9.96 19.33 3.41
N ALA A 499 -9.77 18.02 3.27
CA ALA A 499 -8.65 17.32 3.90
C ALA A 499 -7.27 17.87 3.50
N GLY A 500 -7.11 18.35 2.27
CA GLY A 500 -5.83 18.87 1.77
C GLY A 500 -5.34 20.19 2.41
N ILE A 501 -6.18 20.87 3.20
CA ILE A 501 -5.82 22.15 3.86
C ILE A 501 -6.00 22.14 5.37
N GLN A 502 -6.47 21.03 5.95
CA GLN A 502 -6.73 20.92 7.39
C GLN A 502 -6.53 19.48 7.87
N PRO A 503 -6.26 19.27 9.17
CA PRO A 503 -6.16 17.93 9.72
C PRO A 503 -7.53 17.23 9.77
N ILE A 504 -7.51 15.90 9.68
CA ILE A 504 -8.64 15.05 9.98
C ILE A 504 -8.70 14.82 11.48
N THR A 505 -9.80 15.25 12.10
CA THR A 505 -10.02 15.11 13.54
C THR A 505 -11.09 14.06 13.81
N SER A 506 -11.08 13.47 15.02
CA SER A 506 -12.15 12.58 15.49
C SER A 506 -12.29 11.25 14.71
N VAL A 507 -11.20 10.80 14.07
CA VAL A 507 -11.05 9.45 13.53
C VAL A 507 -9.75 8.88 14.08
N ASN A 508 -9.85 7.78 14.84
CA ASN A 508 -8.68 7.13 15.39
C ASN A 508 -7.79 6.59 14.28
N ARG A 509 -6.46 6.66 14.50
CA ARG A 509 -5.45 6.07 13.63
C ARG A 509 -5.48 6.59 12.18
N VAL A 510 -5.89 7.85 12.03
CA VAL A 510 -5.59 8.69 10.86
C VAL A 510 -4.46 9.63 11.24
N GLU A 511 -3.33 9.49 10.56
CA GLU A 511 -2.17 10.34 10.76
C GLU A 511 -2.35 11.64 9.98
N ASN A 512 -1.93 12.76 10.56
CA ASN A 512 -1.94 14.05 9.90
C ASN A 512 -0.52 14.61 9.84
N LEU A 513 -0.04 14.93 8.64
CA LEU A 513 1.22 15.64 8.45
C LEU A 513 0.97 17.02 7.85
N GLU A 514 1.37 18.04 8.60
CA GLU A 514 1.39 19.43 8.17
C GLU A 514 2.70 19.71 7.39
N VAL A 515 2.56 20.25 6.17
CA VAL A 515 3.69 20.52 5.26
C VAL A 515 3.71 21.95 4.72
N SER A 516 3.13 22.92 5.42
CA SER A 516 3.12 24.34 4.99
C SER A 516 4.50 24.96 4.83
N ASP A 517 5.47 24.47 5.60
CA ASP A 517 6.87 24.88 5.55
C ASP A 517 7.54 24.57 4.20
N ILE A 518 7.11 23.49 3.53
CA ILE A 518 7.67 23.02 2.25
C ILE A 518 6.70 23.15 1.07
N VAL A 519 5.40 23.17 1.31
CA VAL A 519 4.35 23.34 0.30
C VAL A 519 3.60 24.66 0.52
N ASN A 520 4.06 25.72 -0.16
CA ASN A 520 3.45 27.06 -0.12
C ASN A 520 2.42 27.33 -1.24
N GLY A 521 1.93 26.26 -1.87
CA GLY A 521 0.89 26.25 -2.89
C GLY A 521 0.73 24.89 -3.58
N HIS A 522 -0.46 24.60 -4.11
CA HIS A 522 -0.83 23.29 -4.67
C HIS A 522 0.13 22.70 -5.71
N LEU A 523 0.78 23.56 -6.51
CA LEU A 523 1.68 23.09 -7.57
C LEU A 523 3.03 22.58 -7.03
N LYS A 524 3.30 22.71 -5.72
CA LYS A 524 4.58 22.29 -5.14
C LYS A 524 4.66 20.82 -4.75
N TYR A 525 3.54 20.13 -4.50
CA TYR A 525 3.55 18.72 -4.09
C TYR A 525 4.39 17.81 -4.99
N ARG A 526 4.35 18.04 -6.32
CA ARG A 526 5.14 17.28 -7.30
C ARG A 526 6.65 17.47 -7.10
N ASP A 527 7.09 18.70 -6.86
CA ASP A 527 8.49 19.07 -6.81
C ASP A 527 9.17 18.59 -5.52
N VAL A 528 8.43 18.56 -4.40
CA VAL A 528 8.96 18.20 -3.06
C VAL A 528 8.50 16.84 -2.56
N MET A 529 8.03 15.96 -3.45
CA MET A 529 7.49 14.64 -3.07
C MET A 529 8.48 13.83 -2.22
N GLY A 530 9.75 13.80 -2.63
CA GLY A 530 10.81 13.14 -1.88
C GLY A 530 10.97 13.67 -0.45
N THR A 531 11.00 15.00 -0.30
CA THR A 531 11.10 15.69 0.99
C THR A 531 9.90 15.38 1.90
N ILE A 532 8.69 15.32 1.33
CA ILE A 532 7.48 14.97 2.09
C ILE A 532 7.57 13.52 2.60
N LEU A 533 7.93 12.57 1.73
CA LEU A 533 8.08 11.16 2.12
C LEU A 533 9.19 10.98 3.18
N GLN A 534 10.27 11.78 3.08
CA GLN A 534 11.30 11.83 4.11
C GLN A 534 10.78 12.37 5.44
N LYS A 535 9.97 13.44 5.43
CA LYS A 535 9.34 14.01 6.63
C LYS A 535 8.35 13.03 7.28
N LEU A 536 7.66 12.23 6.47
CA LEU A 536 6.83 11.10 6.91
C LEU A 536 7.63 9.91 7.46
N LYS A 537 8.96 9.96 7.32
CA LYS A 537 9.87 8.85 7.60
C LYS A 537 9.40 7.57 6.88
N TRP A 538 8.95 7.74 5.64
CA TRP A 538 8.41 6.65 4.84
C TRP A 538 9.50 5.60 4.58
N GLU A 539 9.17 4.33 4.73
CA GLU A 539 10.12 3.25 4.45
C GLU A 539 10.44 3.17 2.95
N GLY A 540 11.67 2.78 2.64
CA GLY A 540 12.07 2.53 1.25
C GLY A 540 12.05 3.77 0.37
N ILE A 541 12.51 4.91 0.88
CA ILE A 541 12.83 6.09 0.06
C ILE A 541 14.30 6.09 -0.37
N ASP A 542 14.57 6.56 -1.58
CA ASP A 542 15.91 6.69 -2.15
C ASP A 542 16.48 8.08 -1.81
N HIS A 543 17.24 8.14 -0.71
CA HIS A 543 17.79 9.40 -0.18
C HIS A 543 18.73 10.11 -1.18
N ASP A 544 19.45 9.37 -2.02
CA ASP A 544 20.34 9.94 -3.03
C ASP A 544 19.56 10.67 -4.12
N LYS A 545 18.40 10.11 -4.52
CA LYS A 545 17.52 10.78 -5.48
C LYS A 545 16.80 11.98 -4.90
N ILE A 546 16.46 11.97 -3.61
CA ILE A 546 15.85 13.13 -2.93
C ILE A 546 16.80 14.32 -2.98
N ALA A 547 18.07 14.11 -2.66
CA ALA A 547 19.10 15.17 -2.72
C ALA A 547 19.26 15.77 -4.14
N ASN A 548 19.07 14.95 -5.19
CA ASN A 548 19.13 15.39 -6.58
C ASN A 548 17.82 16.06 -7.06
N GLN A 549 16.67 15.73 -6.47
CA GLN A 549 15.38 16.36 -6.77
C GLN A 549 15.38 17.85 -6.37
N ASP A 550 15.99 18.16 -5.23
CA ASP A 550 16.22 19.55 -4.79
C ASP A 550 17.12 20.32 -5.78
N GLY A 551 18.13 19.66 -6.38
CA GLY A 551 19.01 20.25 -7.40
C GLY A 551 18.33 20.58 -8.74
N TYR A 552 17.39 19.75 -9.20
CA TYR A 552 16.60 20.01 -10.42
C TYR A 552 15.61 21.17 -10.24
N SER A 553 15.11 21.38 -9.02
CA SER A 553 14.19 22.48 -8.71
C SER A 553 14.85 23.87 -8.83
N VAL A 554 16.18 23.96 -8.59
CA VAL A 554 16.98 25.19 -8.74
C VAL A 554 17.16 25.59 -10.21
N LEU A 555 17.25 24.63 -11.13
CA LEU A 555 17.44 24.91 -12.56
C LEU A 555 16.20 25.51 -13.25
N TYR A 556 14.99 25.30 -12.70
CA TYR A 556 13.76 25.92 -13.20
C TYR A 556 13.40 27.25 -12.52
N SER A 557 14.05 27.61 -11.41
CA SER A 557 13.88 28.93 -10.79
C SER A 557 14.72 30.04 -11.44
N ASP A 558 15.73 29.69 -12.24
CA ASP A 558 16.68 30.66 -12.83
C ASP A 558 16.36 31.09 -14.26
N VAL A 559 15.21 30.68 -14.83
CA VAL A 559 14.71 31.32 -16.06
C VAL A 559 14.07 32.65 -15.68
N LYS A 560 14.90 33.70 -15.63
CA LYS A 560 14.42 35.09 -15.61
C LYS A 560 13.47 35.30 -16.78
N PRO A 561 12.29 35.93 -16.58
CA PRO A 561 11.46 36.34 -17.68
C PRO A 561 12.21 37.42 -18.48
N GLU A 562 12.41 37.18 -19.78
CA GLU A 562 12.62 38.25 -20.76
C GLU A 562 11.33 39.05 -20.97
#